data_AF-A0ABD0NUD7-F1
#
_entry.id   AF-A0ABD0NUD7-F1
#
_cell.length_a   1.000
_cell.length_b   1.000
_cell.length_c   1.000
_cell.angle_alpha   90.00
_cell.angle_beta   90.00
_cell.angle_gamma   90.00
#
_symmetry.space_group_name_H-M   'P 1'
#
loop_
_entity.id
_entity.type
_entity.pdbx_description
1 polymer ?
#
loop_
_entity_poly.entity_id
_entity_poly.type
_entity_poly.pdbx_seq_one_letter_code
_entity_poly.pdbx_strand_id
1 'polypeptide(L)' 'GRTSLHLAVDLQNLDLVRTLISLEADVNSLTYGGYTPYHLTFGRQNSEIQRQLYNRTAQELRAMPESESEESDEEL' A
#
# COMPACT_ATOMS: atom_id res chain seq x y z
N GLY A 1 -8.78 -0.78 -6.90
CA GLY A 1 -7.99 -1.85 -7.55
C GLY A 1 -6.51 -1.65 -7.30
N ARG A 2 -5.65 -2.67 -7.50
CA ARG A 2 -4.19 -2.52 -7.29
C ARG A 2 -3.55 -1.75 -8.45
N THR A 3 -2.69 -0.79 -8.12
CA THR A 3 -1.84 -0.06 -9.08
C THR A 3 -0.47 -0.74 -9.24
N SER A 4 0.32 -0.31 -10.24
CA SER A 4 1.70 -0.78 -10.42
C SER A 4 2.56 -0.59 -9.16
N LEU A 5 2.32 0.48 -8.40
CA LEU A 5 3.06 0.74 -7.17
C LEU A 5 2.69 -0.26 -6.05
N HIS A 6 1.42 -0.66 -5.94
CA HIS A 6 1.02 -1.73 -5.03
C HIS A 6 1.72 -3.05 -5.37
N LEU A 7 1.77 -3.39 -6.66
CA LEU A 7 2.43 -4.62 -7.12
C LEU A 7 3.94 -4.57 -6.87
N ALA A 8 4.60 -3.43 -7.10
CA ALA A 8 6.03 -3.26 -6.83
C ALA A 8 6.37 -3.47 -5.34
N VAL A 9 5.52 -2.96 -4.44
CA VAL A 9 5.64 -3.19 -3.00
C VAL A 9 5.45 -4.66 -2.65
N ASP A 10 4.42 -5.31 -3.18
CA ASP A 10 4.13 -6.72 -2.91
C ASP A 10 5.28 -7.64 -3.35
N LEU A 11 5.87 -7.34 -4.51
CA LEU A 11 7.05 -8.01 -5.05
C LEU A 11 8.36 -7.65 -4.32
N GLN A 12 8.32 -6.73 -3.35
CA GLN A 12 9.48 -6.24 -2.62
C GLN A 12 10.58 -5.66 -3.54
N ASN A 13 10.19 -5.14 -4.70
CA ASN A 13 11.12 -4.63 -5.71
C ASN A 13 11.38 -3.13 -5.47
N LEU A 14 12.42 -2.85 -4.68
CA LEU A 14 12.80 -1.49 -4.31
C LEU A 14 13.13 -0.61 -5.53
N ASP A 15 13.82 -1.15 -6.53
CA ASP A 15 14.19 -0.37 -7.71
C ASP A 15 12.95 0.04 -8.50
N LEU A 16 11.99 -0.88 -8.67
CA LEU A 16 10.72 -0.57 -9.32
C LEU A 16 9.91 0.46 -8.51
N VAL A 17 9.88 0.35 -7.19
CA VAL A 17 9.24 1.36 -6.32
C VAL A 17 9.86 2.74 -6.55
N ARG A 18 11.20 2.83 -6.56
CA ARG A 18 11.92 4.09 -6.82
C ARG A 18 11.60 4.66 -8.20
N THR A 19 11.60 3.82 -9.23
CA THR A 19 11.26 4.24 -10.59
C THR A 19 9.84 4.77 -10.66
N LEU A 20 8.86 4.06 -10.10
CA LEU A 20 7.46 4.49 -10.12
C LEU A 20 7.27 5.81 -9.36
N ILE A 21 7.89 5.96 -8.18
CA ILE A 21 7.88 7.23 -7.43
C ILE A 21 8.51 8.37 -8.24
N SER A 22 9.61 8.10 -8.97
CA SER A 22 10.27 9.12 -9.81
C SER A 22 9.42 9.54 -11.01
N LEU A 23 8.51 8.68 -11.46
CA LEU A 23 7.53 8.93 -12.51
C LEU A 23 6.23 9.53 -11.94
N GLU A 24 6.26 10.06 -10.73
CA GLU A 24 5.11 10.69 -10.05
C GLU A 24 3.91 9.73 -9.89
N ALA A 25 4.17 8.43 -9.75
CA ALA A 25 3.11 7.48 -9.43
C ALA A 25 2.42 7.88 -8.12
N ASP A 26 1.09 7.83 -8.12
CA ASP A 26 0.30 8.17 -6.95
C ASP A 26 0.53 7.17 -5.81
N VAL A 27 1.16 7.65 -4.74
CA VAL A 27 1.47 6.90 -3.52
C VAL A 27 0.28 6.76 -2.59
N ASN A 28 -0.79 7.52 -2.81
CA ASN A 28 -1.99 7.53 -1.99
C ASN A 28 -3.15 6.72 -2.60
N SER A 29 -2.95 6.18 -3.81
CA SER A 29 -3.92 5.34 -4.50
C SER A 29 -4.40 4.18 -3.61
N LEU A 30 -5.70 3.91 -3.61
CA LEU A 30 -6.30 2.86 -2.79
C LEU A 30 -6.64 1.61 -3.60
N THR A 31 -6.36 0.45 -3.01
CA THR A 31 -6.94 -0.83 -3.46
C THR A 31 -8.44 -0.87 -3.22
N TYR A 32 -9.12 -1.93 -3.68
CA TYR A 32 -10.56 -2.09 -3.40
C TYR A 32 -10.85 -2.26 -1.90
N GLY A 33 -9.90 -2.76 -1.11
CA GLY A 33 -10.01 -2.83 0.36
C GLY A 33 -9.49 -1.59 1.09
N GLY A 34 -9.38 -0.43 0.44
CA GLY A 34 -8.96 0.81 1.11
C GLY A 34 -7.47 0.87 1.51
N TYR A 35 -6.64 -0.04 1.02
CA TYR A 35 -5.20 -0.03 1.33
C TYR A 35 -4.37 0.80 0.35
N THR A 36 -3.44 1.61 0.85
CA THR A 36 -2.39 2.26 0.06
C THR A 36 -1.22 1.31 -0.21
N PRO A 37 -0.27 1.66 -1.12
CA PRO A 37 0.99 0.94 -1.26
C PRO A 37 1.78 0.89 0.05
N TYR A 38 1.69 1.93 0.89
CA TYR A 38 2.34 1.96 2.19
C TYR A 38 1.79 0.88 3.13
N HIS A 39 0.48 0.64 3.17
CA HIS A 39 -0.11 -0.43 3.98
C HIS A 39 0.42 -1.82 3.61
N LEU A 40 0.72 -2.06 2.33
CA LEU A 40 1.27 -3.34 1.88
C LEU A 40 2.71 -3.61 2.33
N THR A 41 3.37 -2.63 2.96
CA THR A 41 4.73 -2.78 3.51
C THR A 41 4.73 -3.43 4.89
N PHE A 42 3.61 -3.45 5.60
CA PHE A 42 3.53 -4.09 6.90
C PHE A 42 3.76 -5.61 6.79
N GLY A 43 4.56 -6.16 7.71
CA GLY A 43 4.95 -7.58 7.68
C GLY A 43 5.99 -7.93 6.63
N ARG A 44 6.56 -6.96 5.91
CA ARG A 44 7.61 -7.17 4.90
C ARG A 44 9.00 -6.88 5.46
N GLN A 45 10.02 -7.49 4.85
CA GLN A 45 11.41 -7.39 5.32
C GLN A 45 12.11 -6.11 4.85
N ASN A 46 11.67 -5.52 3.73
CA ASN A 46 12.34 -4.36 3.14
C ASN A 46 11.85 -3.04 3.77
N SER A 47 12.50 -2.65 4.87
CA SER A 47 12.22 -1.39 5.59
C SER A 47 12.51 -0.13 4.76
N GLU A 48 13.34 -0.24 3.72
CA GLU A 48 13.62 0.89 2.83
C GLU A 48 12.39 1.27 2.00
N ILE A 49 11.67 0.28 1.45
CA ILE A 49 10.42 0.52 0.72
C ILE A 49 9.40 1.22 1.63
N GLN A 50 9.26 0.71 2.87
CA GLN A 50 8.40 1.31 3.89
C GLN A 50 8.77 2.77 4.15
N ARG A 51 10.06 3.06 4.35
CA ARG A 51 10.54 4.42 4.59
C ARG A 51 10.28 5.36 3.42
N GLN A 52 10.50 4.92 2.18
CA GLN A 52 10.26 5.75 1.01
C GLN A 52 8.79 6.12 0.86
N LEU A 53 7.90 5.16 1.10
CA LEU A 53 6.46 5.39 1.02
C LEU A 53 5.94 6.20 2.21
N TYR A 54 6.41 5.95 3.43
CA TYR A 54 6.02 6.71 4.63
C TYR A 54 6.18 8.22 4.46
N ASN A 55 7.33 8.64 3.92
CA ASN A 55 7.64 10.06 3.74
C ASN A 55 6.75 10.75 2.70
N ARG A 56 6.15 10.00 1.77
CA ARG A 56 5.32 10.53 0.69
C ARG A 56 3.83 10.31 0.88
N THR A 57 3.46 9.31 1.68
CA THR A 57 2.06 8.98 1.97
C THR A 57 1.46 10.08 2.85
N ALA A 58 0.27 10.54 2.48
CA ALA A 58 -0.49 11.54 3.24
C ALA A 58 -0.69 11.06 4.69
N GLN A 59 -0.58 11.97 5.65
CA GLN A 59 -0.60 11.62 7.08
C GLN A 59 -1.88 10.88 7.49
N GLU A 60 -3.03 11.26 6.92
CA GLU A 60 -4.33 10.64 7.15
C GLU A 60 -4.43 9.20 6.60
N LEU A 61 -3.57 8.83 5.64
CA LEU A 61 -3.53 7.51 4.99
C LEU A 61 -2.40 6.61 5.49
N ARG A 62 -1.78 6.94 6.63
CA ARG A 62 -0.73 6.11 7.26
C ARG A 62 -1.27 5.15 8.30
N ALA A 63 -2.43 5.47 8.87
CA ALA A 63 -3.11 4.60 9.81
C ALA A 63 -3.70 3.41 9.05
N MET A 64 -3.55 2.21 9.60
CA MET A 64 -4.24 1.05 9.05
C MET A 64 -5.74 1.32 9.04
N PRO A 65 -6.43 1.13 7.90
CA PRO A 65 -7.87 1.26 7.88
C PRO A 65 -8.45 0.25 8.87
N GLU A 66 -9.46 0.66 9.62
CA GLU A 66 -10.27 -0.28 10.39
C GLU A 66 -10.76 -1.32 9.38
N SER A 67 -10.38 -2.59 9.59
CA SER A 67 -10.95 -3.66 8.80
C SER A 67 -12.44 -3.61 9.05
N GLU A 68 -13.23 -3.21 8.05
CA GLU A 68 -14.61 -3.65 8.02
C GLU A 68 -14.51 -5.17 7.97
N SER A 69 -14.70 -5.80 9.13
CA SER A 69 -14.95 -7.23 9.21
C SER A 69 -16.03 -7.48 8.17
N GLU A 70 -15.72 -8.24 7.13
CA GLU A 70 -16.78 -8.76 6.27
C GLU A 70 -17.68 -9.55 7.21
N GLU A 71 -18.79 -8.94 7.61
CA GLU A 71 -19.91 -9.61 8.25
C GLU A 71 -20.30 -10.67 7.23
N SER A 72 -19.77 -11.87 7.43
CA SER A 72 -19.99 -12.98 6.53
C SER A 72 -21.45 -13.31 6.71
N ASP A 73 -22.27 -12.94 5.72
CA ASP A 73 -23.67 -13.35 5.61
C ASP A 73 -23.72 -14.89 5.56
N GLU A 74 -23.61 -15.55 6.71
CA GLU A 74 -24.14 -16.88 6.93
C GLU A 74 -25.63 -16.74 7.26
N GLU A 75 -26.44 -16.38 6.26
CA GLU A 75 -27.85 -16.76 6.25
C GLU A 75 -27.96 -18.19 5.69
N LEU A 76 -28.08 -19.16 6.61
CA LEU A 76 -28.64 -20.50 6.34
C LEU A 76 -29.87 -20.73 7.21
#